data_AF-A0A7V0KQN7-F1
#
_entry.id   AF-A0A7V0KQN7-F1
#
_cell.length_a   1.000
_cell.length_b   1.000
_cell.length_c   1.000
_cell.angle_alpha   90.00
_cell.angle_beta   90.00
_cell.angle_gamma   90.00
#
_symmetry.space_group_name_H-M   'P 1'
#
loop_
_entity.id
_entity.type
_entity.pdbx_description
1 polymer ?
#
loop_
_entity_poly.entity_id
_entity_poly.type
_entity_poly.pdbx_seq_one_letter_code
_entity_poly.pdbx_strand_id
1 'polypeptide(L)'
;QVQRYRARVSGPLLDRIDLHVEAPRLAQDQLLGPPDGESSAAVRQRVSRARARQLTRTGKPNAALRNPEVDRWCALQPEDRQLLSRAIEYLGLSARAYHRVLKVARTIADLTGDAEIRTTHLTEAIGYRRLDRAPPRGQA
;
A
#
# COMPACT_ATOMS: atom_id res chain seq x y z
N GLN A 1 -15.03 6.69 18.25
CA GLN A 1 -14.15 7.85 18.55
C GLN A 1 -13.16 8.16 17.41
N VAL A 2 -12.52 7.15 16.80
CA VAL A 2 -11.62 7.28 15.63
C VAL A 2 -12.28 7.94 14.40
N GLN A 3 -13.54 7.59 14.09
CA GLN A 3 -14.24 8.14 12.92
C GLN A 3 -14.49 9.67 12.99
N ARG A 4 -14.69 10.24 14.18
CA ARG A 4 -14.87 11.70 14.38
C ARG A 4 -13.59 12.48 14.09
N TYR A 5 -12.41 11.88 14.28
CA TYR A 5 -11.13 12.50 13.97
C TYR A 5 -10.81 12.45 12.47
N ARG A 6 -11.16 11.36 11.78
CA ARG A 6 -10.98 11.24 10.32
C ARG A 6 -11.76 12.28 9.53
N ALA A 7 -12.97 12.63 9.97
CA ALA A 7 -13.80 13.65 9.32
C ALA A 7 -13.21 15.07 9.37
N ARG A 8 -12.22 15.33 10.25
CA ARG A 8 -11.55 16.64 10.39
C ARG A 8 -10.33 16.78 9.47
N VAL A 9 -9.90 15.70 8.82
CA VAL A 9 -8.74 15.69 7.93
C VAL A 9 -9.22 15.83 6.50
N SER A 10 -8.67 16.80 5.75
CA SER A 10 -9.11 17.06 4.38
C SER A 10 -8.75 15.91 3.44
N GLY A 11 -9.66 15.57 2.53
CA GLY A 11 -9.41 14.56 1.49
C GLY A 11 -8.11 14.78 0.70
N PRO A 12 -7.77 16.00 0.26
CA PRO A 12 -6.51 16.28 -0.41
C PRO A 12 -5.25 15.99 0.42
N LEU A 13 -5.33 16.03 1.75
CA LEU A 13 -4.23 15.65 2.64
C LEU A 13 -4.10 14.12 2.72
N LEU A 14 -5.22 13.42 2.90
CA LEU A 14 -5.26 11.95 2.97
C LEU A 14 -4.75 11.32 1.67
N ASP A 15 -5.03 11.94 0.52
CA ASP A 15 -4.52 11.53 -0.79
C ASP A 15 -2.98 11.52 -0.87
N ARG A 16 -2.29 12.25 0.01
CA ARG A 16 -0.81 12.30 0.06
C ARG A 16 -0.19 11.25 0.97
N ILE A 17 -1.00 10.50 1.72
CA ILE A 17 -0.54 9.41 2.56
C ILE A 17 -0.57 8.13 1.73
N ASP A 18 0.55 7.41 1.69
CA ASP A 18 0.69 6.21 0.85
C ASP A 18 -0.05 5.01 1.45
N LEU A 19 0.04 4.85 2.78
CA LEU A 19 -0.50 3.72 3.52
C LEU A 19 -1.32 4.21 4.72
N HIS A 20 -2.50 3.63 4.90
CA HIS A 20 -3.26 3.75 6.12
C HIS A 20 -3.34 2.36 6.77
N VAL A 21 -2.84 2.26 7.99
CA VAL A 21 -2.88 1.04 8.79
C VAL A 21 -3.47 1.40 10.14
N GLU A 22 -4.39 0.57 10.63
CA GLU A 22 -4.90 0.68 11.99
C GLU A 22 -3.93 -0.04 12.92
N ALA A 23 -3.40 0.69 13.92
CA ALA A 23 -2.62 0.11 14.99
C ALA A 23 -3.54 -0.02 16.21
N PRO A 24 -4.13 -1.21 16.47
CA PRO A 24 -4.94 -1.42 17.65
C PRO A 24 -4.09 -1.26 18.91
N ARG A 25 -4.73 -0.95 20.05
CA ARG A 25 -4.03 -0.99 21.34
C ARG A 25 -3.61 -2.43 21.62
N LEU A 26 -2.34 -2.60 21.93
CA LEU A 26 -1.81 -3.87 22.40
C LEU A 26 -2.29 -4.13 23.83
N ALA A 27 -2.56 -5.40 24.15
CA ALA A 27 -2.83 -5.80 25.52
C ALA A 27 -1.54 -5.73 26.36
N GLN A 28 -1.69 -5.64 27.69
CA GLN A 28 -0.55 -5.40 28.60
C GLN A 28 0.50 -6.54 28.54
N ASP A 29 0.04 -7.77 28.40
CA ASP A 29 0.85 -8.97 28.21
C ASP A 29 1.64 -8.96 26.89
N GLN A 30 1.08 -8.45 25.80
CA GLN A 30 1.79 -8.28 24.52
C GLN A 30 2.83 -7.14 24.56
N LEU A 31 2.63 -6.13 25.41
CA LEU A 31 3.57 -5.04 25.61
C LEU A 31 4.76 -5.43 26.52
N LEU A 32 4.51 -6.29 27.50
CA LEU A 32 5.50 -6.69 28.50
C LEU A 32 6.11 -8.07 28.24
N GLY A 33 5.49 -8.86 27.36
CA GLY A 33 5.97 -10.17 26.95
C GLY A 33 7.22 -10.11 26.06
N PRO A 34 7.87 -11.25 25.82
CA PRO A 34 8.96 -11.33 24.85
C PRO A 34 8.46 -10.85 23.47
N PRO A 35 9.32 -10.20 22.67
CA PRO A 35 8.92 -9.70 21.37
C PRO A 35 8.52 -10.87 20.46
N ASP A 36 7.24 -10.95 20.13
CA ASP A 36 6.73 -11.85 19.10
C ASP A 36 6.99 -11.24 17.72
N GLY A 37 7.62 -12.01 16.84
CA GLY A 37 7.80 -11.64 15.43
C GLY A 37 9.18 -11.90 14.85
N GLU A 38 9.37 -11.43 13.63
CA GLU A 38 10.65 -11.54 12.92
C GLU A 38 11.72 -10.65 13.58
N SER A 39 12.96 -11.13 13.61
CA SER A 39 14.07 -10.30 14.09
C SER A 39 14.30 -9.09 13.18
N SER A 40 14.76 -7.98 13.76
CA SER A 40 15.15 -6.79 12.99
C SER A 40 16.20 -7.10 11.92
N ALA A 41 17.06 -8.09 12.15
CA ALA A 41 18.05 -8.54 11.17
C ALA A 41 17.38 -9.19 9.94
N ALA A 42 16.39 -10.07 10.15
CA ALA A 42 15.64 -10.71 9.07
C ALA A 42 14.85 -9.67 8.24
N VAL A 43 14.15 -8.75 8.93
CA VAL A 43 13.41 -7.67 8.28
C VAL A 43 14.34 -6.76 7.48
N ARG A 44 15.50 -6.37 8.05
CA ARG A 44 16.52 -5.57 7.36
C ARG A 44 16.97 -6.26 6.08
N GLN A 45 17.28 -7.55 6.12
CA GLN A 45 17.72 -8.29 4.95
C GLN A 45 16.67 -8.27 3.83
N ARG A 46 15.39 -8.50 4.17
CA ARG A 46 14.27 -8.46 3.21
C ARG A 46 14.12 -7.06 2.58
N VAL A 47 14.14 -6.01 3.40
CA VAL A 47 14.02 -4.62 2.93
C VAL A 47 15.21 -4.21 2.07
N SER A 48 16.44 -4.56 2.45
CA SER A 48 17.65 -4.27 1.68
C SER A 48 17.62 -4.95 0.31
N ARG A 49 17.16 -6.21 0.22
CA ARG A 49 16.99 -6.93 -1.05
C ARG A 49 15.98 -6.24 -1.96
N ALA A 50 14.82 -5.86 -1.43
CA ALA A 50 13.82 -5.12 -2.20
C ALA A 50 14.37 -3.78 -2.70
N ARG A 51 15.08 -3.03 -1.85
CA ARG A 51 15.68 -1.75 -2.22
C ARG A 51 16.76 -1.90 -3.29
N ALA A 52 17.59 -2.95 -3.22
CA ALA A 52 18.56 -3.24 -4.27
C ALA A 52 17.88 -3.48 -5.63
N ARG A 53 16.79 -4.26 -5.66
CA ARG A 53 16.00 -4.49 -6.90
C ARG A 53 15.47 -3.18 -7.48
N GLN A 54 14.97 -2.27 -6.64
CA GLN A 54 14.48 -0.95 -7.07
C GLN A 54 15.60 -0.11 -7.70
N LEU A 55 16.76 -0.04 -7.03
CA LEU A 55 17.93 0.69 -7.53
C LEU A 55 18.46 0.10 -8.84
N THR A 56 18.51 -1.22 -8.97
CA THR A 56 18.90 -1.88 -10.23
C THR A 56 17.91 -1.57 -11.35
N ARG A 57 16.60 -1.54 -11.07
CA ARG A 57 15.56 -1.32 -12.09
C ARG A 57 15.50 0.13 -12.59
N THR A 58 15.61 1.12 -11.70
CA THR A 58 15.33 2.53 -12.04
C THR A 58 16.30 3.55 -11.44
N GLY A 59 17.32 3.09 -10.71
CA GLY A 59 18.26 3.95 -9.98
C GLY A 59 17.64 4.69 -8.79
N LYS A 60 16.38 4.40 -8.43
CA LYS A 60 15.66 5.11 -7.36
C LYS A 60 14.61 4.21 -6.68
N PRO A 61 14.15 4.57 -5.46
CA PRO A 61 13.06 3.85 -4.82
C PRO A 61 11.73 3.99 -5.58
N ASN A 62 10.84 3.00 -5.45
CA ASN A 62 9.53 3.01 -6.13
C ASN A 62 8.69 4.24 -5.79
N ALA A 63 8.80 4.76 -4.57
CA ALA A 63 8.11 5.98 -4.14
C ALA A 63 8.45 7.20 -5.01
N ALA A 64 9.67 7.27 -5.53
CA ALA A 64 10.19 8.38 -6.33
C ALA A 64 9.91 8.26 -7.84
N LEU A 65 9.24 7.19 -8.30
CA LEU A 65 8.88 7.04 -9.71
C LEU A 65 7.89 8.14 -10.14
N ARG A 66 8.09 8.72 -11.32
CA ARG A 66 7.11 9.62 -11.96
C ARG A 66 6.08 8.83 -12.75
N ASN A 67 4.96 9.44 -13.12
CA ASN A 67 3.85 8.73 -13.78
C ASN A 67 4.29 7.86 -14.98
N PRO A 68 5.11 8.34 -15.93
CA PRO A 68 5.56 7.49 -17.06
C PRO A 68 6.40 6.29 -16.61
N GLU A 69 7.13 6.43 -15.49
CA GLU A 69 7.91 5.34 -14.91
C GLU A 69 7.00 4.34 -14.17
N VAL A 70 5.91 4.82 -13.55
CA VAL A 70 4.88 3.95 -12.94
C VAL A 70 4.18 3.13 -14.01
N ASP A 71 3.76 3.74 -15.11
CA ASP A 71 3.09 3.03 -16.21
C ASP A 71 3.96 1.91 -16.79
N ARG A 72 5.27 2.14 -16.86
CA ARG A 72 6.25 1.16 -17.35
C ARG A 72 6.57 0.06 -16.34
N TRP A 73 6.86 0.41 -15.10
CA TRP A 73 7.44 -0.53 -14.12
C TRP A 73 6.42 -1.12 -13.13
N CYS A 74 5.21 -0.59 -13.12
CA CYS A 74 4.09 -1.07 -12.32
C CYS A 74 2.94 -1.57 -13.20
N ALA A 75 3.24 -2.02 -14.43
CA ALA A 75 2.26 -2.62 -15.32
C ALA A 75 1.59 -3.82 -14.64
N LEU A 76 0.26 -3.86 -14.76
CA LEU A 76 -0.58 -4.93 -14.23
C LEU A 76 -1.00 -5.89 -15.35
N GLN A 77 -1.41 -7.10 -15.00
CA GLN A 77 -2.12 -7.99 -15.92
C GLN A 77 -3.55 -7.45 -16.20
N PRO A 78 -4.21 -7.84 -17.31
CA PRO A 78 -5.54 -7.32 -17.65
C PRO A 78 -6.58 -7.46 -16.53
N GLU A 79 -6.59 -8.58 -15.83
CA GLU A 79 -7.52 -8.89 -14.75
C GLU A 79 -7.27 -7.96 -13.54
N ASP A 80 -6.00 -7.73 -13.22
CA ASP A 80 -5.58 -6.85 -12.13
C ASP A 80 -5.89 -5.37 -12.42
N ARG A 81 -5.84 -4.94 -13.69
CA ARG A 81 -6.33 -3.61 -14.10
C ARG A 81 -7.82 -3.44 -13.83
N GLN A 82 -8.63 -4.46 -14.17
CA GLN A 82 -10.07 -4.43 -13.91
C GLN A 82 -10.35 -4.40 -12.40
N LEU A 83 -9.62 -5.20 -11.63
CA LEU A 83 -9.71 -5.20 -10.16
C LEU A 83 -9.42 -3.80 -9.58
N LEU A 84 -8.31 -3.18 -10.00
CA LEU A 84 -7.95 -1.85 -9.51
C LEU A 84 -8.98 -0.80 -9.93
N SER A 85 -9.50 -0.86 -11.16
CA SER A 85 -10.56 0.05 -11.62
C SER A 85 -11.82 -0.03 -10.74
N ARG A 86 -12.30 -1.26 -10.45
CA ARG A 86 -13.45 -1.47 -9.56
C ARG A 86 -13.17 -0.97 -8.14
N ALA A 87 -11.96 -1.18 -7.63
CA ALA A 87 -11.57 -0.70 -6.30
C ALA A 87 -11.53 0.83 -6.24
N ILE A 88 -11.04 1.52 -7.29
CA ILE A 88 -11.03 2.98 -7.37
C ILE A 88 -12.46 3.53 -7.30
N GLU A 89 -13.37 2.95 -8.08
CA GLU A 89 -14.78 3.36 -8.12
C GLU A 89 -15.46 3.13 -6.76
N TYR A 90 -15.33 1.93 -6.20
CA TYR A 90 -15.95 1.55 -4.93
C TYR A 90 -15.43 2.37 -3.74
N LEU A 91 -14.13 2.66 -3.69
CA LEU A 91 -13.49 3.41 -2.61
C LEU A 91 -13.48 4.93 -2.86
N GLY A 92 -13.88 5.38 -4.05
CA GLY A 92 -13.82 6.79 -4.47
C GLY A 92 -12.41 7.37 -4.43
N LEU A 93 -11.41 6.60 -4.88
CA LEU A 93 -10.00 6.98 -4.89
C LEU A 93 -9.70 7.99 -6.01
N SER A 94 -8.79 8.94 -5.75
CA SER A 94 -8.33 9.86 -6.78
C SER A 94 -7.30 9.20 -7.72
N ALA A 95 -7.04 9.85 -8.86
CA ALA A 95 -5.95 9.45 -9.77
C ALA A 95 -4.57 9.44 -9.08
N ARG A 96 -4.37 10.23 -8.02
CA ARG A 96 -3.13 10.19 -7.23
C ARG A 96 -3.07 8.92 -6.39
N ALA A 97 -4.17 8.58 -5.71
CA ALA A 97 -4.28 7.34 -4.94
C ALA A 97 -4.07 6.10 -5.83
N TYR A 98 -4.57 6.12 -7.07
CA TYR A 98 -4.28 5.08 -8.07
C TYR A 98 -2.78 4.83 -8.26
N HIS A 99 -1.99 5.87 -8.59
CA HIS A 99 -0.55 5.71 -8.75
C HIS A 99 0.15 5.30 -7.44
N ARG A 100 -0.36 5.70 -6.27
CA ARG A 100 0.18 5.25 -4.99
C ARG A 100 -0.04 3.76 -4.77
N VAL A 101 -1.24 3.25 -5.05
CA VAL A 101 -1.53 1.80 -4.98
C VAL A 101 -0.55 1.03 -5.86
N LEU A 102 -0.30 1.47 -7.09
CA LEU A 102 0.66 0.81 -7.98
C LEU A 102 2.09 0.80 -7.42
N LYS A 103 2.57 1.92 -6.88
CA LYS A 103 3.90 1.99 -6.26
C LYS A 103 4.03 1.11 -5.02
N VAL A 104 2.98 1.00 -4.22
CA VAL A 104 2.92 0.12 -3.05
C VAL A 104 2.92 -1.34 -3.51
N ALA A 105 2.06 -1.72 -4.44
CA ALA A 105 2.01 -3.08 -4.99
C ALA A 105 3.36 -3.51 -5.61
N ARG A 106 4.04 -2.61 -6.32
CA ARG A 106 5.39 -2.84 -6.84
C ARG A 106 6.41 -3.09 -5.73
N THR A 107 6.29 -2.36 -4.62
CA THR A 107 7.19 -2.52 -3.46
C THR A 107 6.93 -3.85 -2.75
N ILE A 108 5.67 -4.27 -2.62
CA ILE A 108 5.31 -5.59 -2.07
C ILE A 108 5.89 -6.70 -2.96
N ALA A 109 5.75 -6.59 -4.28
CA ALA A 109 6.36 -7.53 -5.23
C ALA A 109 7.89 -7.59 -5.09
N ASP A 110 8.55 -6.44 -4.86
CA ASP A 110 10.01 -6.42 -4.64
C ASP A 110 10.41 -7.07 -3.29
N LEU A 111 9.54 -7.01 -2.27
CA LEU A 111 9.74 -7.65 -0.96
C LEU A 111 9.55 -9.17 -1.02
N THR A 112 8.60 -9.67 -1.83
CA THR A 112 8.40 -11.11 -2.09
C THR A 112 9.39 -11.66 -3.10
N GLY A 113 10.05 -10.78 -3.84
CA GLY A 113 11.07 -11.14 -4.83
C GLY A 113 10.50 -11.47 -6.21
N ASP A 114 9.26 -11.09 -6.48
CA ASP A 114 8.58 -11.33 -7.76
C ASP A 114 8.94 -10.27 -8.80
N ALA A 115 9.16 -10.72 -10.04
CA ALA A 115 9.47 -9.82 -11.16
C ALA A 115 8.28 -8.94 -11.55
N GLU A 116 7.06 -9.47 -11.45
CA GLU A 116 5.81 -8.81 -11.82
C GLU A 116 4.92 -8.53 -10.61
N ILE A 117 4.01 -7.56 -10.76
CA ILE A 117 2.94 -7.36 -9.78
C ILE A 117 1.90 -8.45 -10.03
N ARG A 118 1.56 -9.20 -8.97
CA ARG A 118 0.50 -10.20 -8.97
C ARG A 118 -0.70 -9.67 -8.20
N THR A 119 -1.85 -10.32 -8.40
CA THR A 119 -3.10 -10.00 -7.69
C THR A 119 -2.94 -9.91 -6.18
N THR A 120 -2.13 -10.77 -5.56
CA THR A 120 -1.86 -10.74 -4.11
C THR A 120 -1.20 -9.44 -3.67
N HIS A 121 -0.22 -8.95 -4.41
CA HIS A 121 0.45 -7.68 -4.10
C HIS A 121 -0.50 -6.48 -4.29
N LEU A 122 -1.33 -6.53 -5.33
CA LEU A 122 -2.28 -5.47 -5.61
C LEU A 122 -3.41 -5.41 -4.58
N THR A 123 -3.98 -6.56 -4.22
CA THR A 123 -5.05 -6.64 -3.20
C THR A 123 -4.57 -6.18 -1.84
N GLU A 124 -3.34 -6.53 -1.44
CA GLU A 124 -2.71 -6.03 -0.22
C GLU A 124 -2.52 -4.51 -0.26
N ALA A 125 -2.00 -3.96 -1.38
CA ALA A 125 -1.84 -2.52 -1.57
C ALA A 125 -3.16 -1.74 -1.49
N ILE A 126 -4.24 -2.28 -2.08
CA ILE A 126 -5.60 -1.72 -1.96
C ILE A 126 -6.09 -1.81 -0.51
N GLY A 127 -5.78 -2.90 0.19
CA GLY A 127 -6.10 -3.09 1.60
C GLY A 127 -5.62 -1.94 2.48
N TYR A 128 -4.40 -1.45 2.25
CA TYR A 128 -3.82 -0.30 2.95
C TYR A 128 -4.50 1.05 2.62
N ARG A 129 -5.45 1.10 1.68
CA ARG A 129 -6.22 2.30 1.32
C ARG A 129 -7.67 2.26 1.76
N ARG A 130 -8.14 1.14 2.33
CA ARG A 130 -9.56 0.98 2.77
C ARG A 130 -9.96 1.97 3.86
N LEU A 131 -9.01 2.66 4.48
CA LEU A 131 -9.26 3.68 5.50
C LEU A 131 -9.42 5.09 4.92
N ASP A 132 -9.16 5.31 3.62
CA ASP A 132 -9.31 6.60 2.93
C ASP A 132 -10.75 7.11 3.04
N ARG A 133 -11.73 6.19 2.95
CA ARG A 133 -13.16 6.48 3.12
C ARG A 133 -13.89 5.25 3.65
N ALA A 134 -14.72 5.43 4.67
CA ALA A 134 -15.81 4.48 4.91
C ALA A 134 -16.75 4.58 3.70
N PRO A 135 -17.25 3.46 3.13
CA PRO A 135 -18.30 3.54 2.12
C PRO A 135 -19.47 4.36 2.70
N PRO A 136 -20.16 5.19 1.90
CA PRO A 136 -21.36 5.85 2.35
C PRO A 136 -22.30 4.79 2.94
N ARG A 137 -22.76 5.00 4.18
CA ARG A 137 -23.80 4.16 4.76
C ARG A 137 -25.06 4.35 3.93
N GLY A 138 -25.36 3.38 3.05
CA GLY A 138 -26.56 3.39 2.23
C GLY A 138 -26.34 2.79 0.85
N GLN A 139 -26.31 1.45 0.78
CA GLN A 139 -26.95 0.60 -0.25
C GLN A 139 -26.48 -0.85 -0.08
N ALA A 140 -27.22 -1.58 0.74
CA ALA A 140 -27.69 -2.96 0.58
C ALA A 140 -28.44 -3.33 1.86
#